data_AF-A0ABD0QKC9-F1
#
_entry.id   AF-A0ABD0QKC9-F1
#
_cell.length_a   1.000
_cell.length_b   1.000
_cell.length_c   1.000
_cell.angle_alpha   90.00
_cell.angle_beta   90.00
_cell.angle_gamma   90.00
#
_symmetry.space_group_name_H-M   'P 1'
#
loop_
_entity.id
_entity.type
_entity.pdbx_description
1 polymer ?
#
loop_
_entity_poly.entity_id
_entity_poly.type
_entity_poly.pdbx_seq_one_letter_code
_entity_poly.pdbx_strand_id
1 'polypeptide(L)'
;DDNDIYIDSVICLMYDTAPMPESKLPPVYVRKERKRHMDASALGRKKKKGHGESVIPPRSLFDKASLLKVRREGKDQKKNFSLKQQAPFAKPLPSLLKPAMEAGQDNPEWLISEDWALLQAVKQLLELPLNLTIVSPAHTPNWDLVSDVVNSCSRIYRSPKQCRNRYENVIIPREEGK
;
A
#
# COMPACT_ATOMS: atom_id res chain seq x y z
N ASP A 1 -22.48 53.93 -37.15
CA ASP A 1 -22.38 52.55 -37.67
C ASP A 1 -21.85 51.73 -36.50
N ASP A 2 -22.71 51.51 -35.49
CA ASP A 2 -22.28 51.25 -34.10
C ASP A 2 -23.03 50.08 -33.45
N ASN A 3 -23.22 48.97 -34.17
CA ASN A 3 -23.93 47.80 -33.63
C ASN A 3 -23.19 46.46 -33.80
N ASP A 4 -21.86 46.48 -33.87
CA ASP A 4 -21.07 45.23 -33.77
C ASP A 4 -20.69 44.99 -32.30
N ILE A 5 -21.65 44.55 -31.50
CA ILE A 5 -21.37 44.02 -30.15
C ILE A 5 -20.65 42.67 -30.34
N TYR A 6 -19.39 42.60 -29.93
CA TYR A 6 -18.63 41.35 -29.91
C TYR A 6 -19.29 40.37 -28.92
N ILE A 7 -19.83 39.27 -29.44
CA ILE A 7 -20.39 38.16 -28.65
C ILE A 7 -19.40 37.01 -28.72
N ASP A 8 -18.74 36.73 -27.60
CA ASP A 8 -17.90 35.54 -27.47
C ASP A 8 -18.79 34.30 -27.28
N SER A 9 -18.79 33.43 -28.29
CA SER A 9 -19.60 32.22 -28.31
C SER A 9 -19.22 31.20 -27.24
N VAL A 10 -18.01 31.29 -26.66
CA VAL A 10 -17.59 30.35 -25.60
C VAL A 10 -18.06 30.74 -24.20
N ILE A 11 -18.55 31.98 -24.01
CA ILE A 11 -19.05 32.45 -22.70
C ILE A 11 -20.20 31.57 -22.19
N CYS A 12 -21.01 30.98 -23.08
CA CYS A 12 -22.11 30.08 -22.70
C CYS A 12 -21.65 28.73 -22.14
N LEU A 13 -20.35 28.39 -22.26
CA LEU A 13 -19.76 27.17 -21.72
C LEU A 13 -19.18 27.36 -20.32
N MET A 14 -19.06 28.61 -19.85
CA MET A 14 -18.53 28.93 -18.54
C MET A 14 -19.56 28.60 -17.44
N TYR A 15 -19.07 28.38 -16.22
CA TYR A 15 -19.93 28.30 -15.05
C TYR A 15 -20.63 29.63 -14.79
N ASP A 16 -21.84 29.56 -14.24
CA ASP A 16 -22.54 30.73 -13.74
C ASP A 16 -21.71 31.42 -12.65
N THR A 17 -21.66 32.74 -12.67
CA THR A 17 -20.97 33.54 -11.65
C THR A 17 -21.79 33.63 -10.37
N ALA A 18 -23.10 33.39 -10.44
CA ALA A 18 -23.95 33.30 -9.28
C ALA A 18 -23.67 32.01 -8.48
N PRO A 19 -23.58 32.08 -7.14
CA PRO A 19 -23.41 30.90 -6.31
C PRO A 19 -24.60 29.92 -6.50
N MET A 20 -24.30 28.62 -6.55
CA MET A 20 -25.30 27.58 -6.80
C MET A 20 -26.27 27.46 -5.60
N PRO A 21 -27.60 27.54 -5.81
CA PRO A 21 -28.58 27.39 -4.73
C PRO A 21 -28.62 25.94 -4.20
N GLU A 22 -28.98 25.78 -2.93
CA GLU A 22 -29.01 24.47 -2.24
C GLU A 22 -29.88 23.41 -2.95
N SER A 23 -30.94 23.83 -3.64
CA SER A 23 -31.84 22.94 -4.39
C SER A 23 -31.17 22.27 -5.59
N LYS A 24 -30.07 22.84 -6.11
CA LYS A 24 -29.27 22.26 -7.19
C LYS A 24 -28.09 21.43 -6.66
N LEU A 25 -27.84 21.44 -5.36
CA LEU A 25 -26.82 20.61 -4.76
C LEU A 25 -27.31 19.17 -4.64
N PRO A 26 -26.43 18.17 -4.77
CA PRO A 26 -26.77 16.79 -4.46
C PRO A 26 -27.29 16.64 -3.03
N PRO A 27 -28.20 15.70 -2.75
CA PRO A 27 -28.70 15.46 -1.40
C PRO A 27 -27.56 15.20 -0.41
N VAL A 28 -27.50 16.00 0.66
CA VAL A 28 -26.52 15.80 1.73
C VAL A 28 -26.87 14.51 2.48
N TYR A 29 -25.95 13.55 2.48
CA TYR A 29 -26.10 12.33 3.27
C TYR A 29 -26.04 12.68 4.76
N VAL A 30 -27.18 12.58 5.44
CA VAL A 30 -27.27 12.69 6.90
C VAL A 30 -27.14 11.30 7.51
N ARG A 31 -26.05 11.05 8.23
CA ARG A 31 -25.85 9.80 8.96
C ARG A 31 -26.97 9.65 10.00
N LYS A 32 -27.81 8.63 9.85
CA LYS A 32 -28.81 8.26 10.84
C LYS A 32 -28.14 7.79 12.13
N GLU A 33 -28.10 8.65 13.15
CA GLU A 33 -27.59 8.28 14.47
C GLU A 33 -28.57 7.30 15.14
N ARG A 34 -28.15 6.05 15.35
CA ARG A 34 -28.87 5.14 16.24
C ARG A 34 -28.54 5.55 17.68
N LYS A 35 -29.48 6.21 18.36
CA LYS A 35 -29.47 6.32 19.83
C LYS A 35 -29.29 4.91 20.41
N ARG A 36 -28.18 4.67 21.10
CA ARG A 36 -27.92 3.42 21.82
C ARG A 36 -28.90 3.35 22.99
N HIS A 37 -29.76 2.33 23.00
CA HIS A 37 -30.51 1.93 24.19
C HIS A 37 -29.56 1.14 25.09
N MET A 38 -29.20 1.69 26.26
CA MET A 38 -28.41 1.03 27.29
C MET A 38 -29.39 0.46 28.31
N ASP A 39 -29.59 -0.87 28.30
CA ASP A 39 -30.27 -1.57 29.39
C ASP A 39 -29.29 -2.43 30.18
N ALA A 40 -29.40 -2.30 31.50
CA ALA A 40 -28.63 -3.02 32.51
C ALA A 40 -29.43 -4.19 33.07
N SER A 41 -28.93 -5.43 32.93
CA SER A 41 -29.25 -6.61 33.77
C SER A 41 -28.48 -7.83 33.21
N ALA A 42 -27.47 -8.35 33.90
CA ALA A 42 -27.52 -9.37 34.95
C ALA A 42 -27.71 -10.81 34.45
N LEU A 43 -26.69 -11.64 34.79
CA LEU A 43 -26.66 -13.12 34.92
C LEU A 43 -26.99 -14.03 33.70
N GLY A 44 -26.05 -14.95 33.41
CA GLY A 44 -26.41 -16.35 33.14
C GLY A 44 -26.03 -16.95 31.79
N ARG A 45 -25.03 -17.86 31.82
CA ARG A 45 -24.91 -19.12 31.07
C ARG A 45 -25.20 -19.15 29.54
N LYS A 46 -24.10 -19.35 28.80
CA LYS A 46 -23.87 -20.36 27.74
C LYS A 46 -25.08 -20.77 26.86
N LYS A 47 -25.17 -20.25 25.63
CA LYS A 47 -25.62 -21.04 24.46
C LYS A 47 -25.21 -20.37 23.14
N LYS A 48 -24.48 -21.12 22.31
CA LYS A 48 -24.29 -20.85 20.87
C LYS A 48 -25.66 -20.80 20.17
N LYS A 49 -25.97 -19.66 19.54
CA LYS A 49 -26.84 -19.47 18.36
C LYS A 49 -26.44 -18.10 17.80
N GLY A 50 -26.22 -17.86 16.52
CA GLY A 50 -26.26 -18.68 15.34
C GLY A 50 -25.38 -18.02 14.29
N HIS A 51 -25.17 -18.75 13.21
CA HIS A 51 -24.52 -18.31 11.98
C HIS A 51 -25.22 -17.07 11.41
N GLY A 52 -24.70 -15.90 11.74
CA GLY A 52 -24.86 -14.68 10.98
C GLY A 52 -23.45 -14.17 10.79
N GLU A 53 -23.01 -14.09 9.54
CA GLU A 53 -21.76 -13.42 9.20
C GLU A 53 -21.84 -12.01 9.76
N SER A 54 -21.24 -11.81 10.93
CA SER A 54 -21.10 -10.48 11.50
C SER A 54 -20.26 -9.74 10.48
N VAL A 55 -20.90 -8.89 9.67
CA VAL A 55 -20.22 -7.99 8.76
C VAL A 55 -19.41 -7.07 9.67
N ILE A 56 -18.16 -7.45 9.90
CA ILE A 56 -17.22 -6.69 10.70
C ILE A 56 -16.96 -5.42 9.88
N PRO A 57 -17.40 -4.24 10.36
CA PRO A 57 -17.11 -3.01 9.67
C PRO A 57 -15.58 -2.87 9.55
N PRO A 58 -15.06 -2.41 8.41
CA PRO A 58 -13.63 -2.19 8.26
C PRO A 58 -13.14 -1.27 9.38
N ARG A 59 -11.99 -1.62 9.98
CA ARG A 59 -11.38 -0.84 11.04
C ARG A 59 -11.17 0.59 10.55
N SER A 60 -11.70 1.57 11.28
CA SER A 60 -11.47 2.98 10.99
C SER A 60 -9.98 3.29 11.14
N LEU A 61 -9.42 4.02 10.17
CA LEU A 61 -8.02 4.46 10.18
C LEU A 61 -7.70 5.39 11.36
N PHE A 62 -8.71 6.02 11.94
CA PHE A 62 -8.60 6.93 13.07
C PHE A 62 -8.73 6.23 14.43
N ASP A 63 -9.01 4.93 14.45
CA ASP A 63 -9.26 4.13 15.67
C ASP A 63 -7.96 3.60 16.31
N LYS A 64 -6.80 4.15 15.93
CA LYS A 64 -5.55 3.85 16.61
C LYS A 64 -5.55 4.58 17.94
N ALA A 65 -5.98 3.85 18.96
CA ALA A 65 -5.87 4.20 20.36
C ALA A 65 -4.56 4.92 20.66
N SER A 66 -4.70 6.05 21.35
CA SER A 66 -3.59 6.68 22.05
C SER A 66 -2.97 5.70 23.05
N LEU A 67 -1.75 6.05 23.46
CA LEU A 67 -0.96 5.52 24.57
C LEU A 67 0.02 4.40 24.24
N LEU A 68 1.29 4.81 24.11
CA LEU A 68 2.31 4.51 25.12
C LEU A 68 1.98 3.31 26.03
N LYS A 69 2.61 2.15 25.79
CA LYS A 69 3.16 1.31 26.87
C LYS A 69 4.13 0.24 26.36
N VAL A 70 5.35 0.35 26.87
CA VAL A 70 6.39 -0.67 27.10
C VAL A 70 5.80 -2.01 27.56
N ARG A 71 6.26 -3.15 27.01
CA ARG A 71 6.66 -4.36 27.76
C ARG A 71 7.31 -5.45 26.88
N ARG A 72 8.39 -6.03 27.40
CA ARG A 72 9.17 -7.20 26.95
C ARG A 72 8.40 -8.53 27.03
N GLU A 73 9.05 -9.56 26.47
CA GLU A 73 8.95 -11.02 26.68
C GLU A 73 7.94 -11.79 25.80
N GLY A 74 8.47 -12.60 24.89
CA GLY A 74 8.73 -14.02 25.19
C GLY A 74 7.53 -14.98 25.29
N LYS A 75 7.60 -16.01 24.44
CA LYS A 75 7.24 -17.43 24.66
C LYS A 75 5.96 -18.04 24.04
N ASP A 76 6.25 -19.16 23.36
CA ASP A 76 5.51 -20.41 23.22
C ASP A 76 4.34 -20.52 22.21
N GLN A 77 4.61 -21.19 21.07
CA GLN A 77 3.96 -22.48 20.84
C GLN A 77 4.78 -23.42 19.93
N LYS A 78 5.30 -24.46 20.58
CA LYS A 78 5.86 -25.71 20.05
C LYS A 78 4.85 -26.47 19.18
N LYS A 79 5.38 -27.26 18.23
CA LYS A 79 4.97 -28.60 17.72
C LYS A 79 5.44 -28.68 16.24
N ASN A 80 6.35 -29.53 15.77
CA ASN A 80 6.75 -30.88 16.15
C ASN A 80 8.17 -31.16 15.62
N PHE A 81 9.11 -31.57 16.47
CA PHE A 81 10.34 -32.23 16.01
C PHE A 81 10.65 -33.35 16.99
N SER A 82 10.55 -34.58 16.50
CA SER A 82 11.03 -35.77 17.18
C SER A 82 11.58 -36.69 16.11
N LEU A 83 12.91 -36.76 15.97
CA LEU A 83 13.60 -38.04 16.11
C LEU A 83 15.09 -37.84 16.41
N LYS A 84 15.52 -38.55 17.46
CA LYS A 84 16.88 -38.67 17.99
C LYS A 84 17.83 -39.35 16.99
N GLN A 85 19.10 -38.96 16.98
CA GLN A 85 20.28 -39.75 17.41
C GLN A 85 21.58 -38.98 17.04
N GLN A 86 22.31 -38.49 18.05
CA GLN A 86 23.60 -39.02 18.56
C GLN A 86 24.84 -38.71 17.69
N ALA A 87 25.65 -37.74 18.20
CA ALA A 87 27.12 -37.63 18.35
C ALA A 87 28.12 -38.26 17.34
N PRO A 88 29.43 -37.94 17.41
CA PRO A 88 30.12 -36.65 17.51
C PRO A 88 31.25 -36.48 16.44
N PHE A 89 31.78 -35.26 16.31
CA PHE A 89 33.12 -34.93 15.80
C PHE A 89 33.49 -35.27 14.34
N ALA A 90 33.41 -34.25 13.47
CA ALA A 90 34.44 -33.90 12.49
C ALA A 90 34.14 -32.50 11.93
N LYS A 91 35.07 -31.54 12.07
CA LYS A 91 35.18 -30.45 11.10
C LYS A 91 36.00 -31.04 9.94
N PRO A 92 35.66 -30.82 8.65
CA PRO A 92 35.90 -29.51 8.04
C PRO A 92 34.97 -29.14 6.84
N LEU A 93 35.28 -27.97 6.27
CA LEU A 93 34.87 -27.36 5.00
C LEU A 93 33.70 -26.36 5.07
N PRO A 94 33.85 -25.15 4.48
CA PRO A 94 32.78 -24.17 4.43
C PRO A 94 31.65 -24.77 3.62
N SER A 95 30.46 -24.84 4.20
CA SER A 95 29.27 -25.14 3.42
C SER A 95 29.15 -24.06 2.37
N LEU A 96 29.46 -24.45 1.14
CA LEU A 96 28.93 -23.90 -0.09
C LEU A 96 27.56 -23.31 0.23
N LEU A 97 27.47 -21.98 0.14
CA LEU A 97 26.22 -21.24 0.16
C LEU A 97 25.26 -22.05 -0.69
N LYS A 98 24.22 -22.63 -0.07
CA LYS A 98 23.08 -23.09 -0.86
C LYS A 98 22.65 -21.86 -1.64
N PRO A 99 22.78 -21.80 -2.97
CA PRO A 99 21.98 -20.84 -3.71
C PRO A 99 20.56 -21.23 -3.34
N ALA A 100 19.82 -20.31 -2.73
CA ALA A 100 18.38 -20.43 -2.72
C ALA A 100 18.00 -20.64 -4.18
N MET A 101 17.56 -21.86 -4.47
CA MET A 101 16.91 -22.32 -5.68
C MET A 101 16.71 -21.17 -6.67
N GLU A 102 17.59 -21.11 -7.68
CA GLU A 102 17.45 -20.27 -8.87
C GLU A 102 15.97 -20.13 -9.19
N ALA A 103 15.44 -18.94 -8.95
CA ALA A 103 14.09 -18.59 -9.33
C ALA A 103 14.07 -18.44 -10.84
N GLY A 104 14.06 -19.58 -11.52
CA GLY A 104 13.65 -19.78 -12.90
C GLY A 104 14.48 -19.04 -13.94
N GLN A 105 15.04 -19.81 -14.86
CA GLN A 105 15.50 -19.37 -16.20
C GLN A 105 14.39 -18.71 -17.06
N ASP A 106 13.31 -18.24 -16.45
CA ASP A 106 12.08 -17.72 -17.05
C ASP A 106 11.80 -16.27 -16.62
N ASN A 107 12.55 -15.71 -15.66
CA ASN A 107 12.42 -14.29 -15.32
C ASN A 107 13.52 -13.48 -16.01
N PRO A 108 13.16 -12.70 -17.04
CA PRO A 108 14.15 -11.97 -17.82
C PRO A 108 14.87 -10.94 -16.96
N GLU A 109 16.17 -10.82 -17.19
CA GLU A 109 17.04 -9.91 -16.48
C GLU A 109 16.54 -8.46 -16.57
N TRP A 110 16.72 -7.70 -15.49
CA TRP A 110 16.39 -6.28 -15.45
C TRP A 110 17.40 -5.48 -16.26
N LEU A 111 16.91 -4.69 -17.21
CA LEU A 111 17.76 -3.82 -18.01
C LEU A 111 18.14 -2.56 -17.24
N ILE A 112 19.31 -2.01 -17.55
CA ILE A 112 19.77 -0.74 -16.97
C ILE A 112 18.80 0.41 -17.31
N SER A 113 18.16 0.36 -18.49
CA SER A 113 17.13 1.33 -18.88
C SER A 113 15.88 1.24 -18.00
N GLU A 114 15.49 0.03 -17.57
CA GLU A 114 14.37 -0.16 -16.64
C GLU A 114 14.72 0.39 -15.26
N ASP A 115 15.93 0.11 -14.77
CA ASP A 115 16.40 0.64 -13.49
C ASP A 115 16.47 2.19 -13.52
N TRP A 116 16.86 2.78 -14.64
CA TRP A 116 16.85 4.23 -14.82
C TRP A 116 15.43 4.81 -14.87
N ALA A 117 14.51 4.15 -15.59
CA ALA A 117 13.11 4.54 -15.63
C ALA A 117 12.45 4.46 -14.24
N LEU A 118 12.76 3.41 -13.45
CA LEU A 118 12.34 3.29 -12.05
C LEU A 118 12.83 4.48 -11.22
N LEU A 119 14.12 4.81 -11.32
CA LEU A 119 14.71 5.92 -10.58
C LEU A 119 14.07 7.26 -10.96
N GLN A 120 13.87 7.49 -12.26
CA GLN A 120 13.28 8.70 -12.78
C GLN A 120 11.81 8.85 -12.38
N ALA A 121 11.02 7.78 -12.47
CA ALA A 121 9.61 7.82 -12.08
C ALA A 121 9.45 8.13 -10.58
N VAL A 122 10.28 7.54 -9.72
CA VAL A 122 10.19 7.80 -8.28
C VAL A 122 10.68 9.21 -7.92
N LYS A 123 11.81 9.66 -8.47
CA LYS A 123 12.42 10.94 -8.07
C LYS A 123 11.82 12.15 -8.76
N GLN A 124 11.48 12.05 -10.05
CA GLN A 124 11.06 13.20 -10.86
C GLN A 124 9.57 13.24 -11.10
N LEU A 125 8.92 12.09 -11.30
CA LEU A 125 7.48 12.07 -11.57
C LEU A 125 6.65 12.10 -10.27
N LEU A 126 7.07 11.31 -9.27
CA LEU A 126 6.40 11.26 -7.97
C LEU A 126 7.02 12.19 -6.92
N GLU A 127 8.14 12.84 -7.24
CA GLU A 127 8.87 13.75 -6.34
C GLU A 127 9.11 13.14 -4.94
N LEU A 128 9.42 11.83 -4.90
CA LEU A 128 9.66 11.10 -3.67
C LEU A 128 11.16 11.09 -3.33
N PRO A 129 11.52 11.07 -2.03
CA PRO A 129 12.88 10.80 -1.62
C PRO A 129 13.32 9.39 -2.05
N LEU A 130 14.60 9.21 -2.37
CA LEU A 130 15.20 7.94 -2.80
C LEU A 130 14.87 6.78 -1.85
N ASN A 131 14.89 7.04 -0.54
CA ASN A 131 14.67 6.04 0.49
C ASN A 131 13.18 5.76 0.78
N LEU A 132 12.28 6.33 -0.01
CA LEU A 132 10.83 6.21 0.14
C LEU A 132 10.34 6.57 1.56
N THR A 133 11.08 7.44 2.25
CA THR A 133 10.73 7.89 3.58
C THR A 133 9.43 8.70 3.51
N ILE A 134 8.40 8.22 4.20
CA ILE A 134 7.08 8.84 4.20
C ILE A 134 7.17 10.13 5.03
N VAL A 135 7.32 11.27 4.35
CA VAL A 135 7.32 12.60 4.99
C VAL A 135 5.88 13.06 5.28
N SER A 136 4.93 12.64 4.46
CA SER A 136 3.50 12.96 4.57
C SER A 136 2.66 11.73 4.20
N PRO A 137 1.47 11.52 4.81
CA PRO A 137 0.54 10.47 4.38
C PRO A 137 0.14 10.53 2.90
N ALA A 138 0.29 11.68 2.24
CA ALA A 138 0.08 11.84 0.80
C ALA A 138 1.23 11.31 -0.07
N HIS A 139 2.39 11.01 0.52
CA HIS A 139 3.64 10.64 -0.16
C HIS A 139 3.78 9.12 -0.37
N THR A 140 2.68 8.43 -0.64
CA THR A 140 2.72 6.98 -0.93
C THR A 140 3.10 6.74 -2.39
N PRO A 141 4.17 5.97 -2.69
CA PRO A 141 4.54 5.69 -4.07
C PRO A 141 3.43 4.96 -4.82
N ASN A 142 3.01 5.55 -5.95
CA ASN A 142 2.10 4.90 -6.89
C ASN A 142 2.88 3.94 -7.79
N TRP A 143 3.00 2.69 -7.34
CA TRP A 143 3.74 1.66 -8.08
C TRP A 143 3.06 1.22 -9.37
N ASP A 144 1.75 1.41 -9.51
CA ASP A 144 1.05 1.14 -10.77
C ASP A 144 1.51 2.12 -11.85
N LEU A 145 1.56 3.42 -11.53
CA LEU A 145 2.11 4.44 -12.43
C LEU A 145 3.58 4.18 -12.78
N VAL A 146 4.40 3.84 -11.77
CA VAL A 146 5.82 3.51 -12.00
C VAL A 146 5.96 2.31 -12.94
N SER A 147 5.11 1.29 -12.76
CA SER A 147 5.05 0.11 -13.62
C SER A 147 4.71 0.51 -15.06
N ASP A 148 3.72 1.37 -15.28
CA ASP A 148 3.35 1.85 -16.61
C ASP A 148 4.51 2.57 -17.32
N VAL A 149 5.23 3.45 -16.60
CA VAL A 149 6.42 4.14 -17.14
C VAL A 149 7.51 3.15 -17.51
N VAL A 150 7.84 2.19 -16.64
CA VAL A 150 8.85 1.17 -16.93
C VAL A 150 8.45 0.31 -18.13
N ASN A 151 7.17 -0.10 -18.19
CA ASN A 151 6.63 -0.91 -19.28
C ASN A 151 6.58 -0.17 -20.62
N SER A 152 6.53 1.17 -20.61
CA SER A 152 6.60 1.97 -21.85
C SER A 152 7.95 1.86 -22.57
N CYS A 153 9.03 1.58 -21.82
CA CYS A 153 10.39 1.46 -22.34
C CYS A 153 10.96 0.04 -22.25
N SER A 154 10.23 -0.88 -21.62
CA SER A 154 10.62 -2.30 -21.52
C SER A 154 10.02 -3.12 -22.65
N ARG A 155 10.71 -4.20 -22.99
CA ARG A 155 10.21 -5.24 -23.91
C ARG A 155 9.32 -6.26 -23.19
N ILE A 156 9.34 -6.26 -21.86
CA ILE A 156 8.74 -7.30 -21.03
C ILE A 156 7.94 -6.62 -19.93
N TYR A 157 6.74 -7.12 -19.71
CA TYR A 157 5.90 -6.60 -18.66
C TYR A 157 6.54 -6.80 -17.27
N ARG A 158 6.71 -5.71 -16.54
CA ARG A 158 7.12 -5.64 -15.14
C ARG A 158 5.94 -5.19 -14.32
N SER A 159 5.47 -6.04 -13.41
CA SER A 159 4.38 -5.70 -12.50
C SER A 159 4.78 -4.63 -11.48
N PRO A 160 3.80 -3.91 -10.89
CA PRO A 160 4.04 -2.94 -9.81
C PRO A 160 4.82 -3.53 -8.63
N LYS A 161 4.53 -4.80 -8.29
CA LYS A 161 5.21 -5.53 -7.22
C LYS A 161 6.68 -5.80 -7.55
N GLN A 162 6.98 -6.16 -8.80
CA GLN A 162 8.36 -6.37 -9.27
C GLN A 162 9.13 -5.05 -9.27
N CYS A 163 8.52 -3.97 -9.74
CA CYS A 163 9.10 -2.61 -9.71
C CYS A 163 9.47 -2.19 -8.29
N ARG A 164 8.53 -2.34 -7.34
CA ARG A 164 8.79 -2.07 -5.92
C ARG A 164 9.95 -2.90 -5.37
N ASN A 165 9.95 -4.21 -5.61
CA ASN A 165 10.98 -5.11 -5.10
C ASN A 165 12.37 -4.78 -5.66
N ARG A 166 12.46 -4.50 -6.97
CA ARG A 166 13.70 -4.10 -7.63
C ARG A 166 14.21 -2.77 -7.08
N TYR A 167 13.32 -1.80 -6.92
CA TYR A 167 13.69 -0.48 -6.39
C TYR A 167 14.28 -0.58 -4.98
N GLU A 168 13.58 -1.27 -4.07
CA GLU A 168 13.98 -1.39 -2.67
C GLU A 168 15.27 -2.19 -2.47
N ASN A 169 15.46 -3.28 -3.22
CA ASN A 169 16.57 -4.22 -2.97
C ASN A 169 17.80 -4.00 -3.85
N VAL A 170 17.67 -3.30 -4.98
CA VAL A 170 18.78 -3.12 -5.94
C VAL A 170 19.09 -1.65 -6.17
N ILE A 171 18.06 -0.84 -6.45
CA ILE A 171 18.29 0.58 -6.79
C ILE A 171 18.71 1.37 -5.56
N ILE A 172 17.96 1.31 -4.45
CA ILE A 172 18.31 2.07 -3.24
C ILE A 172 19.74 1.76 -2.76
N PRO A 173 20.16 0.49 -2.54
CA PRO A 173 21.53 0.20 -2.09
C PRO A 173 22.60 0.70 -3.06
N ARG A 174 22.37 0.55 -4.38
CA ARG A 174 23.29 1.01 -5.42
C ARG A 174 23.47 2.53 -5.38
N GLU A 175 22.38 3.28 -5.29
CA GLU A 175 22.42 4.75 -5.26
C GLU A 175 22.97 5.28 -3.92
N GLU A 176 22.86 4.50 -2.83
CA GLU A 176 23.50 4.79 -1.54
C GLU A 176 25.00 4.40 -1.48
N GLY A 177 25.54 3.75 -2.52
CA GLY A 177 26.95 3.34 -2.61
C GLY A 177 27.32 2.10 -1.79
N LYS A 178 26.36 1.20 -1.54
CA LYS A 178 26.52 -0.04 -0.76
C LYS A 178 26.66 -1.28 -1.63
#